data_AF-A0A2E1A2I1-F1
#
_entry.id   AF-A0A2E1A2I1-F1
#
_cell.length_a   1.000
_cell.length_b   1.000
_cell.length_c   1.000
_cell.angle_alpha   90.00
_cell.angle_beta   90.00
_cell.angle_gamma   90.00
#
_symmetry.space_group_name_H-M   'P 1'
#
loop_
_entity.id
_entity.type
_entity.pdbx_description
1 polymer ?
#
loop_
_entity_poly.entity_id
_entity_poly.type
_entity_poly.pdbx_seq_one_letter_code
_entity_poly.pdbx_strand_id
1 'polypeptide(L)'
;MGKATMGSPEFMAEWMGGVFLFTNKAHLKAFLKDSRKYAPQFGGYCSCAVAHGYTAPVDAKDAWEVYRGKLYLNFSANIHKQWIEQQDYNIQRGVENWPQLAGERGWVISSKVQQLAKPLVENETVDRVRRWFESKIFKD
;
A
#
# COMPACT_ATOMS: atom_id res chain seq x y z
N MET A 1 12.34 -1.03 17.73
CA MET A 1 11.52 -1.00 16.50
C MET A 1 11.47 0.43 15.96
N GLY A 2 11.43 0.61 14.64
CA GLY A 2 11.40 1.94 14.01
C GLY A 2 10.01 2.58 14.13
N LYS A 3 9.97 3.89 14.37
CA LYS A 3 8.72 4.67 14.43
C LYS A 3 8.20 4.89 12.99
N ALA A 4 6.91 4.63 12.75
CA ALA A 4 6.28 5.04 11.50
C ALA A 4 6.47 6.55 11.30
N THR A 5 7.11 6.90 10.19
CA THR A 5 7.46 8.27 9.85
C THR A 5 6.90 8.55 8.47
N MET A 6 6.17 9.66 8.34
CA MET A 6 5.60 10.06 7.06
C MET A 6 6.71 10.30 6.04
N GLY A 7 6.54 9.74 4.84
CA GLY A 7 7.45 9.98 3.72
C GLY A 7 7.28 11.38 3.12
N SER A 8 8.22 11.76 2.26
CA SER A 8 8.20 13.03 1.52
C SER A 8 7.69 12.81 0.09
N PRO A 9 6.92 13.76 -0.48
CA PRO A 9 6.62 13.77 -1.92
C PRO A 9 7.86 13.77 -2.82
N GLU A 10 9.01 14.24 -2.33
CA GLU A 10 10.29 14.19 -3.06
C GLU A 10 10.80 12.76 -3.28
N PHE A 11 10.41 11.82 -2.42
CA PHE A 11 10.78 10.42 -2.51
C PHE A 11 9.51 9.58 -2.61
N MET A 12 8.93 9.51 -3.82
CA MET A 12 7.71 8.74 -4.04
C MET A 12 7.80 7.78 -5.22
N ALA A 13 6.94 6.77 -5.20
CA ALA A 13 6.72 5.85 -6.32
C ALA A 13 5.24 5.57 -6.50
N GLU A 14 4.82 5.44 -7.75
CA GLU A 14 3.53 4.86 -8.10
C GLU A 14 3.71 3.36 -8.33
N TRP A 15 2.82 2.55 -7.74
CA TRP A 15 2.84 1.12 -7.93
C TRP A 15 1.43 0.53 -7.75
N MET A 16 0.96 -0.22 -8.75
CA MET A 16 -0.37 -0.83 -8.75
C MET A 16 -1.49 0.16 -8.41
N GLY A 17 -1.46 1.38 -8.95
CA GLY A 17 -2.47 2.41 -8.68
C GLY A 17 -2.38 3.07 -7.29
N GLY A 18 -1.38 2.70 -6.47
CA GLY A 18 -1.05 3.31 -5.19
C GLY A 18 0.11 4.30 -5.28
N VAL A 19 0.08 5.38 -4.48
CA VAL A 19 1.21 6.30 -4.28
C VAL A 19 1.90 5.97 -2.96
N PHE A 20 3.20 5.71 -3.01
CA PHE A 20 4.03 5.37 -1.86
C PHE A 20 5.01 6.51 -1.60
N LEU A 21 5.02 7.03 -0.37
CA LEU A 21 5.97 8.05 0.07
C LEU A 21 7.04 7.43 0.97
N PHE A 22 8.30 7.85 0.77
CA PHE A 22 9.45 7.35 1.51
C PHE A 22 10.15 8.49 2.25
N THR A 23 10.80 8.16 3.37
CA THR A 23 11.55 9.16 4.15
C THR A 23 12.88 9.56 3.51
N ASN A 24 13.40 8.75 2.57
CA ASN A 24 14.65 9.03 1.87
C ASN A 24 14.75 8.26 0.54
N LYS A 25 15.73 8.66 -0.28
CA LYS A 25 16.03 8.03 -1.59
C LYS A 25 16.43 6.56 -1.50
N ALA A 26 17.05 6.10 -0.41
CA ALA A 26 17.46 4.71 -0.27
C ALA A 26 16.25 3.77 -0.11
N HIS A 27 15.24 4.18 0.68
CA HIS A 27 13.99 3.44 0.85
C HIS A 27 13.18 3.39 -0.46
N LEU A 28 13.10 4.52 -1.19
CA LEU A 28 12.50 4.55 -2.53
C LEU A 28 13.17 3.53 -3.47
N LYS A 29 14.50 3.53 -3.53
CA LYS A 29 15.25 2.57 -4.36
C LYS A 29 15.01 1.11 -3.94
N ALA A 30 14.93 0.84 -2.65
CA ALA A 30 14.62 -0.49 -2.13
C ALA A 30 13.21 -0.94 -2.55
N PHE A 31 12.23 -0.05 -2.44
CA PHE A 31 10.86 -0.31 -2.90
C PHE A 31 10.83 -0.61 -4.40
N LEU A 32 11.42 0.26 -5.23
CA LEU A 32 11.44 0.07 -6.69
C LEU A 32 12.14 -1.22 -7.13
N LYS A 33 13.11 -1.72 -6.34
CA LYS A 33 13.79 -3.00 -6.62
C LYS A 33 12.89 -4.21 -6.36
N ASP A 34 11.99 -4.14 -5.37
CA ASP A 34 11.12 -5.25 -4.99
C ASP A 34 9.80 -4.75 -4.37
N SER A 35 8.98 -4.07 -5.16
CA SER A 35 7.77 -3.40 -4.64
C SER A 35 6.80 -4.38 -3.99
N ARG A 36 6.71 -5.60 -4.51
CA ARG A 36 5.86 -6.68 -3.97
C ARG A 36 6.21 -7.06 -2.54
N LYS A 37 7.49 -6.96 -2.16
CA LYS A 37 7.96 -7.24 -0.80
C LYS A 37 7.54 -6.16 0.19
N TYR A 38 7.51 -4.91 -0.24
CA TYR A 38 7.29 -3.76 0.64
C TYR A 38 5.86 -3.22 0.62
N ALA A 39 5.07 -3.55 -0.41
CA ALA A 39 3.69 -3.13 -0.51
C ALA A 39 2.77 -3.85 0.50
N PRO A 40 1.67 -3.21 0.93
CA PRO A 40 0.62 -3.85 1.70
C PRO A 40 0.08 -5.10 1.01
N GLN A 41 -0.09 -6.17 1.79
CA GLN A 41 -0.51 -7.47 1.26
C GLN A 41 -1.88 -7.44 0.56
N PHE A 42 -2.78 -6.54 0.98
CA PHE A 42 -4.13 -6.40 0.46
C PHE A 42 -4.42 -4.97 -0.03
N GLY A 43 -3.45 -4.37 -0.72
CA GLY A 43 -3.66 -3.18 -1.53
C GLY A 43 -4.29 -1.95 -0.91
N GLY A 44 -3.91 -1.64 0.32
CA GLY A 44 -4.42 -0.46 1.03
C GLY A 44 -5.71 -0.73 1.80
N TYR A 45 -6.21 -1.97 1.80
CA TYR A 45 -7.39 -2.35 2.56
C TYR A 45 -7.06 -2.98 3.91
N CYS A 46 -8.05 -2.92 4.80
CA CYS A 46 -8.00 -3.54 6.11
C CYS A 46 -7.87 -5.07 5.97
N SER A 47 -6.78 -5.62 6.49
CA SER A 47 -6.45 -7.04 6.46
C SER A 47 -7.49 -7.87 7.20
N CYS A 48 -8.02 -7.35 8.31
CA CYS A 48 -9.12 -7.98 9.03
C CYS A 48 -10.42 -8.01 8.19
N ALA A 49 -10.77 -6.92 7.51
CA ALA A 49 -11.95 -6.90 6.63
C ALA A 49 -11.81 -7.93 5.50
N VAL A 50 -10.63 -7.96 4.87
CA VAL A 50 -10.33 -8.89 3.77
C VAL A 50 -10.41 -10.34 4.23
N ALA A 51 -9.95 -10.65 5.45
CA ALA A 51 -10.13 -11.97 6.07
C ALA A 51 -11.61 -12.37 6.24
N HIS A 52 -12.50 -11.40 6.41
CA HIS A 52 -13.94 -11.61 6.55
C HIS A 52 -14.72 -11.46 5.24
N GLY A 53 -14.04 -11.36 4.09
CA GLY A 53 -14.67 -11.40 2.77
C GLY A 53 -15.20 -10.06 2.28
N TYR A 54 -14.73 -8.93 2.81
CA TYR A 54 -15.05 -7.59 2.30
C TYR A 54 -13.86 -6.63 2.39
N THR A 55 -13.97 -5.42 1.84
CA THR A 55 -12.91 -4.41 1.88
C THR A 55 -13.31 -3.21 2.73
N ALA A 56 -12.39 -2.69 3.54
CA ALA A 56 -12.55 -1.41 4.22
C ALA A 56 -11.30 -0.55 4.00
N PRO A 57 -11.43 0.77 3.74
CA PRO A 57 -10.28 1.66 3.58
C PRO A 57 -9.50 1.77 4.89
N VAL A 58 -8.22 2.13 4.84
CA VAL A 58 -7.39 2.33 6.04
C VAL A 58 -6.84 3.75 6.08
N ASP A 59 -6.69 4.31 7.28
CA ASP A 59 -5.93 5.55 7.51
C ASP A 59 -4.49 5.25 7.99
N ALA A 60 -4.15 3.98 8.20
CA ALA A 60 -2.81 3.40 8.46
C ALA A 60 -1.89 4.10 9.48
N LYS A 61 -2.35 5.13 10.21
CA LYS A 61 -1.50 5.91 11.11
C LYS A 61 -0.95 5.07 12.26
N ASP A 62 -1.83 4.30 12.89
CA ASP A 62 -1.53 3.51 14.10
C ASP A 62 -2.05 2.06 14.03
N ALA A 63 -2.38 1.59 12.82
CA ALA A 63 -3.03 0.30 12.61
C ALA A 63 -2.34 -0.46 11.48
N TRP A 64 -1.04 -0.70 11.63
CA TRP A 64 -0.22 -1.45 10.68
C TRP A 64 0.71 -2.40 11.43
N GLU A 65 1.10 -3.49 10.77
CA GLU A 65 2.01 -4.48 11.33
C GLU A 65 2.88 -5.07 10.22
N VAL A 66 4.15 -5.31 10.54
CA VAL A 66 5.02 -6.13 9.69
C VAL A 66 5.11 -7.51 10.30
N TYR A 67 4.44 -8.47 9.67
CA TYR A 67 4.42 -9.86 10.13
C TYR A 67 4.99 -10.78 9.04
N ARG A 68 5.96 -11.62 9.40
CA ARG A 68 6.70 -12.51 8.47
C ARG A 68 7.22 -11.79 7.22
N GLY A 69 7.72 -10.56 7.41
CA GLY A 69 8.32 -9.75 6.35
C GLY A 69 7.33 -9.11 5.37
N LYS A 70 6.02 -9.12 5.68
CA LYS A 70 4.96 -8.53 4.87
C LYS A 70 4.21 -7.46 5.66
N LEU A 71 3.80 -6.39 4.97
CA LEU A 71 3.07 -5.28 5.56
C LEU A 71 1.57 -5.54 5.52
N TYR A 72 0.93 -5.41 6.69
CA TYR A 72 -0.52 -5.54 6.87
C TYR A 72 -1.07 -4.24 7.43
N LEU A 73 -2.19 -3.77 6.88
CA LEU A 73 -2.89 -2.57 7.33
C LEU A 73 -4.22 -2.98 7.94
N ASN A 74 -4.69 -2.23 8.93
CA ASN A 74 -5.97 -2.42 9.60
C ASN A 74 -6.72 -1.09 9.72
N PHE A 75 -8.04 -1.17 9.84
CA PHE A 75 -8.92 0.01 9.84
C PHE A 75 -8.65 0.95 11.02
N SER A 76 -8.47 0.39 12.21
CA SER A 76 -8.27 1.14 13.46
C SER A 76 -7.41 0.34 14.44
N ALA A 77 -6.93 0.99 15.50
CA ALA A 77 -6.16 0.32 16.55
C ALA A 77 -6.93 -0.83 17.21
N ASN A 78 -8.26 -0.72 17.35
CA ASN A 78 -9.08 -1.79 17.92
C ASN A 78 -9.18 -3.00 16.97
N ILE A 79 -9.43 -2.75 15.68
CA ILE A 79 -9.44 -3.82 14.66
C ILE A 79 -8.05 -4.45 14.51
N HIS A 80 -7.00 -3.65 14.67
CA HIS A 80 -5.63 -4.14 14.66
C HIS A 80 -5.35 -5.10 15.81
N LYS A 81 -5.80 -4.80 17.05
CA LYS A 81 -5.69 -5.71 18.19
C LYS A 81 -6.40 -7.04 17.93
N GLN A 82 -7.64 -6.98 17.44
CA GLN A 82 -8.38 -8.19 17.05
C GLN A 82 -7.66 -8.99 15.95
N TRP A 83 -7.07 -8.29 14.99
CA TRP A 83 -6.31 -8.94 13.92
C TRP A 83 -5.05 -9.65 14.46
N ILE A 84 -4.37 -9.04 15.44
CA ILE A 84 -3.18 -9.63 16.11
C ILE A 84 -3.51 -10.91 16.87
N GLU A 85 -4.71 -11.02 17.46
CA GLU A 85 -5.09 -12.23 18.21
C GLU A 85 -5.14 -13.49 17.32
N GLN A 86 -5.33 -13.34 16.00
CA GLN A 86 -5.49 -14.45 15.07
C GLN A 86 -4.76 -14.20 13.73
N GLN A 87 -3.52 -13.71 13.77
CA GLN A 87 -2.78 -13.27 12.57
C GLN A 87 -2.71 -14.33 11.47
N ASP A 88 -2.25 -15.54 11.78
CA ASP A 88 -2.07 -16.60 10.77
C ASP A 88 -3.42 -16.98 10.13
N TYR A 89 -4.49 -17.11 10.92
CA TYR A 89 -5.85 -17.34 10.42
C TYR A 89 -6.34 -16.21 9.52
N ASN A 90 -6.20 -14.95 9.98
CA ASN A 90 -6.64 -13.78 9.21
C ASN A 90 -5.86 -13.64 7.91
N ILE A 91 -4.57 -13.95 7.90
CA ILE A 91 -3.73 -13.93 6.70
C ILE A 91 -4.19 -15.00 5.72
N GLN A 92 -4.40 -16.23 6.19
CA GLN A 92 -4.87 -17.32 5.33
C GLN A 92 -6.21 -16.96 4.67
N ARG A 93 -7.21 -16.59 5.48
CA ARG A 93 -8.53 -16.20 4.97
C ARG A 93 -8.45 -14.99 4.05
N GLY A 94 -7.58 -14.03 4.38
CA GLY A 94 -7.37 -12.86 3.54
C GLY A 94 -6.78 -13.23 2.17
N VAL A 95 -5.80 -14.13 2.12
CA VAL A 95 -5.22 -14.64 0.86
C VAL A 95 -6.26 -15.40 0.04
N GLU A 96 -7.12 -16.18 0.68
CA GLU A 96 -8.21 -16.91 0.00
C GLU A 96 -9.26 -15.96 -0.60
N ASN A 97 -9.65 -14.91 0.13
CA ASN A 97 -10.68 -13.96 -0.31
C ASN A 97 -10.16 -12.91 -1.31
N TRP A 98 -8.86 -12.58 -1.24
CA TRP A 98 -8.30 -11.43 -1.96
C TRP A 98 -8.45 -11.49 -3.49
N PRO A 99 -8.25 -12.63 -4.18
CA PRO A 99 -8.43 -12.68 -5.63
C PRO A 99 -9.82 -12.21 -6.10
N GLN A 100 -10.87 -12.56 -5.36
CA GLN A 100 -12.24 -12.14 -5.66
C GLN A 100 -12.44 -10.64 -5.35
N LEU A 101 -11.98 -10.19 -4.18
CA LEU A 101 -12.15 -8.79 -3.74
C LEU A 101 -11.33 -7.79 -4.57
N ALA A 102 -10.15 -8.19 -5.02
CA ALA A 102 -9.27 -7.36 -5.86
C ALA A 102 -9.77 -7.27 -7.31
N GLY A 103 -10.36 -8.35 -7.84
CA GLY A 103 -10.94 -8.38 -9.19
C GLY A 103 -12.16 -7.47 -9.35
N GLU A 104 -12.93 -7.27 -8.28
CA GLU A 104 -14.10 -6.37 -8.27
C GLU A 104 -13.75 -4.88 -8.07
N ARG A 105 -12.57 -4.55 -7.52
CA ARG A 105 -12.27 -3.18 -7.03
C ARG A 105 -10.93 -2.59 -7.44
N GLY A 106 -9.98 -3.37 -7.95
CA GLY A 106 -8.60 -2.92 -8.10
C GLY A 106 -7.97 -2.50 -6.76
N TRP A 107 -6.77 -1.90 -6.80
CA TRP A 107 -6.13 -1.31 -5.64
C TRP A 107 -6.72 0.08 -5.39
N VAL A 108 -7.20 0.39 -4.18
CA VAL A 108 -7.84 1.68 -3.88
C VAL A 108 -7.06 2.44 -2.82
N ILE A 109 -6.55 3.61 -3.23
CA ILE A 109 -6.12 4.67 -2.33
C ILE A 109 -7.37 5.35 -1.74
N SER A 110 -7.37 5.68 -0.43
CA SER A 110 -8.47 6.45 0.16
C SER A 110 -8.67 7.80 -0.56
N SER A 111 -9.92 8.26 -0.66
CA SER A 111 -10.30 9.49 -1.38
C SER A 111 -9.55 10.74 -0.91
N LYS A 112 -9.17 10.78 0.38
CA LYS A 112 -8.35 11.85 0.96
C LYS A 112 -6.91 11.83 0.44
N VAL A 113 -6.29 10.65 0.34
CA VAL A 113 -4.95 10.53 -0.23
C VAL A 113 -4.98 10.72 -1.75
N GLN A 114 -6.06 10.33 -2.44
CA GLN A 114 -6.27 10.69 -3.84
C GLN A 114 -6.37 12.20 -4.03
N GLN A 115 -7.11 12.94 -3.18
CA GLN A 115 -7.17 14.41 -3.26
C GLN A 115 -5.83 15.08 -2.98
N LEU A 116 -5.02 14.54 -2.07
CA LEU A 116 -3.67 15.04 -1.78
C LEU A 116 -2.67 14.69 -2.88
N ALA A 117 -2.84 13.53 -3.52
CA ALA A 117 -2.02 13.10 -4.65
C ALA A 117 -2.45 13.75 -5.97
N LYS A 118 -3.71 14.16 -6.15
CA LYS A 118 -4.22 14.68 -7.42
C LYS A 118 -3.37 15.84 -7.99
N PRO A 119 -3.00 16.89 -7.22
CA PRO A 119 -2.10 17.93 -7.72
C PRO A 119 -0.66 17.46 -7.96
N LEU A 120 -0.25 16.35 -7.32
CA LEU A 120 1.07 15.76 -7.49
C LEU A 120 1.11 14.91 -8.77
N VAL A 121 0.10 14.08 -9.04
CA VAL A 121 -0.03 13.29 -10.28
C VAL A 121 -0.21 14.22 -11.50
N GLU A 122 -0.89 15.36 -11.33
CA GLU A 122 -1.06 16.38 -12.37
C GLU A 122 0.17 17.29 -12.55
N ASN A 123 1.19 17.20 -11.69
CA ASN A 123 2.43 17.96 -11.85
C ASN A 123 3.32 17.31 -12.92
N GLU A 124 3.76 18.10 -13.91
CA GLU A 124 4.64 17.68 -15.01
C GLU A 124 5.86 16.84 -14.56
N THR A 125 6.32 17.03 -13.32
CA THR A 125 7.42 16.27 -12.73
C THR A 125 7.08 14.79 -12.54
N VAL A 126 5.87 14.46 -12.11
CA VAL A 126 5.41 13.08 -11.85
C VAL A 126 5.12 12.38 -13.16
N ASP A 127 4.50 13.10 -14.08
CA ASP A 127 4.21 12.64 -15.41
C ASP A 127 5.49 12.38 -16.23
N ARG A 128 6.55 13.16 -15.98
CA ARG A 128 7.89 12.93 -16.54
C ARG A 128 8.59 11.71 -15.90
N VAL A 129 8.38 11.43 -14.62
CA VAL A 129 8.90 10.23 -13.95
C VAL A 129 8.17 8.97 -14.43
N ARG A 130 6.85 9.03 -14.60
CA ARG A 130 6.03 7.98 -15.22
C ARG A 130 6.50 7.68 -16.64
N ARG A 131 6.57 8.70 -17.52
CA ARG A 131 7.07 8.57 -18.90
C ARG A 131 8.50 8.03 -18.97
N TRP A 132 9.39 8.50 -18.10
CA TRP A 132 10.76 7.98 -18.03
C TRP A 132 10.77 6.49 -17.65
N PHE A 133 9.96 6.07 -16.69
CA PHE A 133 9.87 4.68 -16.26
C PHE A 133 9.25 3.75 -17.33
N GLU A 134 8.16 4.19 -17.98
CA GLU A 134 7.54 3.49 -19.12
C GLU A 134 8.54 3.29 -20.27
N SER A 135 9.36 4.31 -20.59
CA SER A 135 10.40 4.24 -21.63
C SER A 135 11.56 3.28 -21.34
N LYS A 136 11.69 2.79 -20.09
CA LYS A 136 12.74 1.85 -19.67
C LYS A 136 12.26 0.41 -19.59
N ILE A 137 10.95 0.20 -19.45
CA ILE A 137 10.33 -1.11 -19.27
C ILE A 137 9.67 -1.60 -20.57
N PHE A 138 9.08 -0.70 -21.36
CA PHE A 138 8.41 -1.04 -22.63
C PHE A 138 9.21 -0.55 -23.84
N LYS A 139 10.46 -1.00 -23.97
CA LYS A 139 11.18 -0.90 -25.24
C LYS A 139 10.91 -2.15 -26.08
N ASP A 140 10.26 -1.94 -27.21
CA ASP A 140 10.74 -2.51 -28.47
C ASP A 140 11.70 -1.50 -29.12
#